data_AF-A0A735V841-F1
#
_entry.id   AF-A0A735V841-F1
#
_cell.length_a   1.000
_cell.length_b   1.000
_cell.length_c   1.000
_cell.angle_alpha   90.00
_cell.angle_beta   90.00
_cell.angle_gamma   90.00
#
_symmetry.space_group_name_H-M   'P 1'
#
loop_
_entity.id
_entity.type
_entity.pdbx_description
1 polymer ?
#
loop_
_entity_poly.entity_id
_entity_poly.type
_entity_poly.pdbx_seq_one_letter_code
_entity_poly.pdbx_strand_id
1 'polypeptide(L)'
;MMHLKNIVAGNPKMPEQYQLTKKFGVVWLFDEDGKNWYEEQKKFSADSLKIAYDKNNIIVDINKDVSAINPEGCSVIELPDITANRRADVSGRWMFNGEQVSKRIYSPEELRQQAEAKKVKLLEEAETV
;
A
#
# COMPACT_ATOMS: atom_id res chain seq x y z
N MET A 1 11.61 0.87 -13.31
CA MET A 1 10.51 0.51 -12.39
C MET A 1 10.54 1.52 -11.26
N MET A 2 9.41 2.17 -11.01
CA MET A 2 9.26 3.16 -9.95
C MET A 2 9.14 2.48 -8.58
N HIS A 3 9.80 3.05 -7.57
CA HIS A 3 9.65 2.65 -6.17
C HIS A 3 9.77 3.89 -5.27
N LEU A 4 8.67 4.27 -4.65
CA LEU A 4 8.57 5.38 -3.71
C LEU A 4 8.31 4.80 -2.33
N LYS A 5 9.19 5.07 -1.37
CA LYS A 5 9.17 4.44 -0.05
C LYS A 5 8.75 5.42 1.04
N ASN A 6 8.05 4.90 2.05
CA ASN A 6 7.70 5.61 3.28
C ASN A 6 7.06 6.97 3.01
N ILE A 7 6.02 6.98 2.16
CA ILE A 7 5.37 8.21 1.74
C ILE A 7 4.58 8.79 2.92
N VAL A 8 4.84 10.05 3.24
CA VAL A 8 4.21 10.77 4.35
C VAL A 8 3.77 12.17 3.92
N ALA A 9 2.81 12.73 4.63
CA ALA A 9 2.43 14.13 4.47
C ALA A 9 3.61 15.06 4.82
N GLY A 10 3.79 16.10 4.02
CA GLY A 10 4.81 17.11 4.23
C GLY A 10 4.35 18.50 3.81
N ASN A 11 5.17 19.50 4.14
CA ASN A 11 4.88 20.88 3.78
C ASN A 11 5.08 21.11 2.27
N PRO A 12 4.27 21.99 1.64
CA PRO A 12 4.51 22.42 0.26
C PRO A 12 5.90 23.04 0.12
N LYS A 13 6.63 22.67 -0.93
CA LYS A 13 7.99 23.13 -1.22
C LYS A 13 8.03 24.26 -2.25
N MET A 14 7.02 24.33 -3.13
CA MET A 14 6.96 25.32 -4.22
C MET A 14 5.85 26.37 -4.00
N PRO A 15 5.98 27.59 -4.55
CA PRO A 15 4.96 28.64 -4.40
C PRO A 15 3.57 28.20 -4.89
N GLU A 16 3.49 27.46 -6.00
CA GLU A 16 2.23 26.92 -6.54
C GLU A 16 1.58 25.94 -5.57
N GLN A 17 2.37 25.06 -4.96
CA GLN A 17 1.90 24.10 -3.96
C GLN A 17 1.32 24.82 -2.74
N TYR A 18 1.98 25.90 -2.29
CA TYR A 18 1.48 26.74 -1.20
C TYR A 18 0.14 27.40 -1.53
N GLN A 19 -0.01 27.94 -2.75
CA GLN A 19 -1.27 28.52 -3.20
C GLN A 19 -2.40 27.49 -3.25
N LEU A 20 -2.11 26.29 -3.76
CA LEU A 20 -3.07 25.19 -3.82
C LEU A 20 -3.48 24.71 -2.43
N THR A 21 -2.54 24.56 -1.48
CA THR A 21 -2.86 24.25 -0.08
C THR A 21 -3.73 25.34 0.54
N LYS A 22 -3.39 26.62 0.35
CA LYS A 22 -4.17 27.74 0.89
C LYS A 22 -5.58 27.81 0.32
N LYS A 23 -5.76 27.50 -0.97
CA LYS A 23 -7.03 27.63 -1.68
C LYS A 23 -7.94 26.40 -1.54
N PHE A 24 -7.36 25.20 -1.51
CA PHE A 24 -8.10 23.94 -1.61
C PHE A 24 -7.78 22.93 -0.50
N GLY A 25 -6.87 23.24 0.42
CA GLY A 25 -6.49 22.34 1.50
C GLY A 25 -5.69 21.11 1.04
N VAL A 26 -4.98 21.21 -0.10
CA VAL A 26 -4.19 20.09 -0.65
C VAL A 26 -3.14 19.61 0.35
N VAL A 27 -3.17 18.30 0.63
CA VAL A 27 -2.15 17.58 1.39
C VAL A 27 -1.09 17.06 0.43
N TRP A 28 0.17 17.45 0.67
CA TRP A 28 1.31 17.06 -0.14
C TRP A 28 1.99 15.84 0.44
N LEU A 29 2.23 14.84 -0.41
CA LEU A 29 2.81 13.56 -0.01
C LEU A 29 4.22 13.43 -0.60
N PHE A 30 5.17 13.00 0.23
CA PHE A 30 6.58 12.87 -0.15
C PHE A 30 7.14 11.53 0.28
N ASP A 31 7.96 10.90 -0.57
CA ASP A 31 8.74 9.71 -0.20
C ASP A 31 9.91 10.06 0.73
N GLU A 32 10.63 9.04 1.20
CA GLU A 32 11.78 9.19 2.09
C GLU A 32 12.94 10.01 1.50
N ASP A 33 13.06 10.06 0.17
CA ASP A 33 14.04 10.88 -0.55
C ASP A 33 13.52 12.31 -0.82
N GLY A 34 12.28 12.61 -0.41
CA GLY A 34 11.64 13.91 -0.57
C GLY A 34 11.02 14.17 -1.96
N LYS A 35 10.83 13.13 -2.78
CA LYS A 35 10.12 13.20 -4.07
C LYS A 35 8.61 13.35 -3.85
N ASN A 36 7.98 14.24 -4.60
CA ASN A 36 6.55 14.51 -4.48
C ASN A 36 5.72 13.44 -5.20
N TRP A 37 4.84 12.75 -4.47
CA TRP A 37 3.94 11.72 -5.00
C TRP A 37 3.23 12.13 -6.30
N TYR A 38 2.58 13.30 -6.29
CA TYR A 38 1.76 13.75 -7.42
C TYR A 38 2.60 14.05 -8.67
N GLU A 39 3.84 14.52 -8.49
CA GLU A 39 4.75 14.80 -9.61
C GLU A 39 5.37 13.52 -10.18
N GLU A 40 5.54 12.50 -9.35
CA GLU A 40 6.12 11.21 -9.73
C GLU A 40 5.11 10.29 -10.43
N GLN A 41 3.78 10.50 -10.26
CA GLN A 41 2.73 9.69 -10.92
C GLN A 41 2.94 9.54 -12.43
N LYS A 42 3.36 10.60 -13.12
CA LYS A 42 3.61 10.60 -14.57
C LYS A 42 4.77 9.69 -15.02
N LYS A 43 5.62 9.24 -14.10
CA LYS A 43 6.76 8.36 -14.40
C LYS A 43 6.41 6.88 -14.35
N PHE A 44 5.22 6.54 -13.84
CA PHE A 44 4.72 5.16 -13.85
C PHE A 44 4.23 4.79 -15.25
N SER A 45 4.53 3.57 -15.70
CA SER A 45 4.04 3.03 -16.98
C SER A 45 2.53 2.80 -16.93
N ALA A 46 1.78 2.98 -18.01
CA ALA A 46 0.35 2.66 -18.03
C ALA A 46 0.06 1.15 -17.91
N ASP A 47 0.98 0.31 -18.41
CA ASP A 47 0.79 -1.15 -18.54
C ASP A 47 1.33 -1.96 -17.36
N SER A 48 1.68 -1.30 -16.26
CA SER A 48 2.22 -1.92 -15.04
C SER A 48 1.20 -1.95 -13.90
N LEU A 49 1.40 -2.86 -12.95
CA LEU A 49 0.71 -2.85 -11.66
C LEU A 49 1.42 -1.89 -10.70
N LYS A 50 0.64 -1.14 -9.92
CA LYS A 50 1.12 -0.33 -8.81
C LYS A 50 0.58 -0.94 -7.55
N ILE A 51 1.49 -1.22 -6.63
CA ILE A 51 1.18 -1.88 -5.38
C ILE A 51 1.56 -0.94 -4.26
N ALA A 52 0.58 -0.59 -3.43
CA ALA A 52 0.84 0.08 -2.17
C ALA A 52 0.96 -0.96 -1.06
N TYR A 53 1.99 -0.84 -0.22
CA TYR A 53 2.19 -1.70 0.93
C TYR A 53 2.52 -0.89 2.18
N ASP A 54 2.06 -1.38 3.33
CA ASP A 54 2.23 -0.73 4.63
C ASP A 54 3.65 -0.95 5.21
N LYS A 55 3.91 -0.38 6.39
CA LYS A 55 5.18 -0.56 7.11
C LYS A 55 5.53 -2.01 7.49
N ASN A 56 4.56 -2.92 7.48
CA ASN A 56 4.75 -4.36 7.71
C ASN A 56 4.91 -5.12 6.38
N ASN A 57 5.05 -4.40 5.28
CA ASN A 57 5.11 -4.89 3.91
C ASN A 57 3.81 -5.53 3.41
N ILE A 58 2.68 -5.37 4.12
CA ILE A 58 1.40 -5.94 3.74
C ILE A 58 0.80 -5.11 2.61
N ILE A 59 0.32 -5.77 1.56
CA ILE A 59 -0.32 -5.10 0.43
C ILE A 59 -1.69 -4.57 0.85
N VAL A 60 -1.90 -3.28 0.62
CA VAL A 60 -3.12 -2.55 0.99
C VAL A 60 -3.86 -1.96 -0.22
N ASP A 61 -3.16 -1.76 -1.34
CA ASP A 61 -3.77 -1.31 -2.60
C ASP A 61 -3.06 -1.95 -3.81
N ILE A 62 -3.82 -2.26 -4.85
CA ILE A 62 -3.32 -2.74 -6.14
C ILE A 62 -4.14 -2.04 -7.23
N ASN A 63 -3.47 -1.23 -8.05
CA ASN A 63 -4.14 -0.53 -9.15
C ASN A 63 -3.24 -0.43 -10.39
N LYS A 64 -3.84 -0.34 -11.57
CA LYS A 64 -3.11 0.04 -12.79
C LYS A 64 -3.01 1.55 -12.93
N ASP A 65 -4.01 2.28 -12.45
CA ASP A 65 -4.00 3.72 -12.39
C ASP A 65 -3.34 4.17 -11.06
N VAL A 66 -2.17 4.78 -11.17
CA VAL A 66 -1.42 5.28 -10.01
C VAL A 66 -2.16 6.43 -9.31
N SER A 67 -2.98 7.19 -10.04
CA SER A 67 -3.70 8.34 -9.48
C SER A 67 -4.84 7.93 -8.54
N ALA A 68 -5.30 6.68 -8.63
CA ALA A 68 -6.32 6.11 -7.78
C ALA A 68 -5.79 5.69 -6.38
N ILE A 69 -4.46 5.74 -6.17
CA ILE A 69 -3.82 5.33 -4.92
C ILE A 69 -3.60 6.56 -4.03
N ASN A 70 -4.04 6.48 -2.77
CA ASN A 70 -3.67 7.42 -1.71
C ASN A 70 -2.62 6.75 -0.79
N PRO A 71 -1.31 7.00 -0.99
CA PRO A 71 -0.26 6.21 -0.34
C PRO A 71 0.23 6.80 0.99
N GLU A 72 -0.56 7.64 1.66
CA GLU A 72 -0.16 8.20 2.95
C GLU A 72 0.13 7.08 3.97
N GLY A 73 1.35 7.08 4.53
CA GLY A 73 1.84 6.05 5.46
C GLY A 73 2.28 4.74 4.80
N CYS A 74 2.30 4.67 3.47
CA CYS A 74 2.63 3.47 2.69
C CYS A 74 3.84 3.70 1.77
N SER A 75 4.32 2.62 1.18
CA SER A 75 5.25 2.66 0.05
C SER A 75 4.53 2.18 -1.22
N VAL A 76 4.90 2.71 -2.38
CA VAL A 76 4.33 2.32 -3.68
C VAL A 76 5.43 1.80 -4.60
N ILE A 77 5.21 0.61 -5.16
CA ILE A 77 6.11 0.01 -6.15
C ILE A 77 5.39 -0.31 -7.44
N GLU A 78 6.08 -0.10 -8.54
CA GLU A 78 5.68 -0.53 -9.88
C GLU A 78 6.21 -1.92 -10.17
N LEU A 79 5.30 -2.83 -10.55
CA LEU A 79 5.62 -4.19 -10.94
C LEU A 79 5.05 -4.54 -12.32
N PRO A 80 5.67 -5.47 -13.06
CA PRO A 80 5.13 -5.92 -14.33
C PRO A 80 3.78 -6.63 -14.14
N ASP A 81 2.86 -6.42 -15.09
CA ASP A 81 1.52 -7.00 -15.06
C ASP A 81 1.50 -8.45 -15.56
N ILE A 82 2.13 -9.34 -14.77
CA ILE A 82 2.30 -10.77 -15.07
C ILE A 82 1.42 -11.64 -14.18
N THR A 83 1.18 -12.90 -14.60
CA THR A 83 0.36 -13.88 -13.86
C THR A 83 0.80 -14.09 -12.42
N ALA A 84 2.09 -13.99 -12.11
CA ALA A 84 2.59 -14.10 -10.74
C ALA A 84 2.08 -12.95 -9.84
N ASN A 85 2.16 -11.71 -10.32
CA ASN A 85 1.77 -10.53 -9.56
C ASN A 85 0.25 -10.35 -9.45
N ARG A 86 -0.50 -10.77 -10.48
CA ARG A 86 -1.97 -10.75 -10.51
C ARG A 86 -2.64 -11.67 -9.48
N ARG A 87 -1.88 -12.57 -8.82
CA ARG A 87 -2.41 -13.43 -7.75
C ARG A 87 -2.62 -12.66 -6.45
N ALA A 88 -1.92 -11.55 -6.27
CA ALA A 88 -2.05 -10.74 -5.07
C ALA A 88 -3.40 -10.04 -5.01
N ASP A 89 -3.91 -9.89 -3.80
CA ASP A 89 -5.12 -9.15 -3.48
C ASP A 89 -4.87 -8.29 -2.22
N VAL A 90 -5.85 -7.45 -1.87
CA VAL A 90 -5.80 -6.55 -0.71
C VAL A 90 -6.40 -7.18 0.57
N SER A 91 -6.48 -8.52 0.66
CA SER A 91 -7.06 -9.21 1.81
C SER A 91 -6.17 -9.20 3.07
N GLY A 92 -4.99 -8.61 3.01
CA GLY A 92 -3.99 -8.65 4.09
C GLY A 92 -3.21 -9.98 4.20
N ARG A 93 -3.43 -10.91 3.25
CA ARG A 93 -2.71 -12.20 3.13
C ARG A 93 -1.52 -12.14 2.19
N TRP A 94 -1.28 -11.00 1.55
CA TRP A 94 -0.19 -10.78 0.63
C TRP A 94 0.73 -9.69 1.14
N MET A 95 2.02 -9.82 0.84
CA MET A 95 3.05 -8.87 1.19
C MET A 95 3.98 -8.63 0.01
N PHE A 96 4.68 -7.50 0.01
CA PHE A 96 5.80 -7.26 -0.88
C PHE A 96 7.12 -7.60 -0.17
N ASN A 97 7.86 -8.61 -0.64
CA ASN A 97 9.04 -9.10 0.08
C ASN A 97 10.35 -8.35 -0.25
N GLY A 98 10.26 -7.21 -0.94
CA GLY A 98 11.41 -6.46 -1.46
C GLY A 98 11.71 -6.74 -2.94
N GLU A 99 11.25 -7.86 -3.48
CA GLU A 99 11.47 -8.26 -4.88
C GLU A 99 10.16 -8.50 -5.63
N GLN A 100 9.21 -9.20 -5.01
CA GLN A 100 7.95 -9.61 -5.62
C GLN A 100 6.82 -9.66 -4.59
N VAL A 101 5.59 -9.84 -5.09
CA VAL A 101 4.46 -10.18 -4.22
C VAL A 101 4.59 -11.64 -3.76
N SER A 102 4.32 -11.87 -2.48
CA SER A 102 4.32 -13.19 -1.89
C SER A 102 3.17 -13.32 -0.89
N LYS A 103 2.84 -14.56 -0.52
CA LYS A 103 1.95 -14.78 0.62
C LYS A 103 2.63 -14.25 1.88
N ARG A 104 1.84 -13.64 2.76
CA ARG A 104 2.29 -13.13 4.04
C ARG A 104 2.92 -14.24 4.87
N ILE A 105 4.08 -13.94 5.43
CA ILE A 105 4.75 -14.77 6.42
C ILE A 105 4.29 -14.27 7.79
N TYR A 106 3.55 -15.10 8.50
CA TYR A 106 3.03 -14.75 9.83
C TYR A 106 4.05 -15.12 10.90
N SER A 107 4.16 -14.26 11.91
CA SER A 107 4.92 -14.57 13.12
C SER A 107 4.22 -15.68 13.92
N PRO A 108 4.94 -16.42 14.79
CA PRO A 108 4.32 -17.39 15.68
C PRO A 108 3.22 -16.80 16.56
N GLU A 109 3.34 -15.53 16.94
CA GLU A 109 2.33 -14.84 17.74
C GLU A 109 1.05 -14.56 16.93
N GLU A 110 1.19 -14.08 15.70
CA GLU A 110 0.05 -13.84 14.81
C GLU A 110 -0.69 -15.15 14.49
N LEU A 111 0.04 -16.25 14.30
CA LEU A 111 -0.56 -17.57 14.10
C LEU A 111 -1.36 -18.02 15.34
N ARG A 112 -0.85 -17.77 16.55
CA ARG A 112 -1.58 -18.05 17.80
C ARG A 112 -2.85 -17.21 17.91
N GLN A 113 -2.76 -15.91 17.61
CA GLN A 113 -3.93 -15.02 17.63
C GLN A 113 -4.98 -15.46 16.62
N GLN A 114 -4.59 -15.86 15.41
CA GLN A 114 -5.52 -16.40 14.41
C GLN A 114 -6.16 -17.71 14.84
N ALA A 115 -5.38 -18.61 15.47
CA ALA A 115 -5.92 -19.86 15.99
C ALA A 115 -6.93 -19.62 17.12
N GLU A 116 -6.65 -18.68 18.03
CA GLU A 116 -7.57 -18.33 19.12
C GLU A 116 -8.84 -17.63 18.58
N ALA A 117 -8.69 -16.66 17.67
CA ALA A 117 -9.83 -15.99 17.04
C ALA A 117 -10.73 -16.99 16.28
N LYS A 118 -10.11 -17.94 15.56
CA LYS A 118 -10.84 -19.01 14.87
C LYS A 118 -11.57 -19.93 15.86
N LYS A 119 -10.92 -20.29 16.97
CA LYS A 119 -11.52 -21.12 18.02
C LYS A 119 -12.73 -20.42 18.65
N VAL A 120 -12.60 -19.15 19.02
CA VAL A 120 -13.71 -18.35 19.58
C VAL A 120 -14.88 -18.30 18.61
N LYS A 121 -14.63 -17.99 17.33
CA LYS A 121 -15.67 -17.93 16.31
C LYS A 121 -16.42 -19.26 16.14
N LEU A 122 -15.71 -20.38 16.14
CA LEU A 122 -16.32 -21.71 16.03
C LEU A 122 -17.18 -22.09 17.26
N LEU A 123 -16.82 -21.59 18.45
CA LEU A 123 -17.64 -21.78 19.65
C LEU A 123 -18.93 -20.96 19.58
N GLU A 124 -18.86 -19.71 19.15
CA GLU A 124 -20.05 -18.86 18.93
C GLU A 124 -21.00 -19.45 17.87
N GLU A 125 -20.45 -19.96 16.77
CA GLU A 125 -21.23 -20.64 15.72
C GLU A 125 -21.89 -21.93 16.23
N ALA A 126 -21.28 -22.62 17.20
CA ALA A 126 -21.85 -23.83 17.79
C ALA A 126 -22.92 -23.54 18.85
N GLU A 127 -22.83 -22.43 19.59
CA GLU A 127 -23.81 -22.01 20.60
C GLU A 127 -25.07 -21.37 19.99
N THR A 128 -25.01 -20.96 18.73
CA THR A 128 -26.13 -20.34 18.00
C THR A 128 -27.00 -21.35 17.22
N VAL A 129 -26.74 -22.66 17.38
CA VAL A 129 -27.48 -23.79 16.81
C VAL A 129 -28.31 -24.49 17.89
#